data_AF-A0A819IH64-F1
#
_entry.id   AF-A0A819IH64-F1
#
_cell.length_a   1.000
_cell.length_b   1.000
_cell.length_c   1.000
_cell.angle_alpha   90.00
_cell.angle_beta   90.00
_cell.angle_gamma   90.00
#
_symmetry.space_group_name_H-M   'P 1'
#
loop_
_entity.id
_entity.type
_entity.pdbx_description
1 polymer ?
#
loop_
_entity_poly.entity_id
_entity_poly.type
_entity_poly.pdbx_seq_one_letter_code
_entity_poly.pdbx_strand_id
1 'polypeptide(L)'
;MDKNGSMSGDCDFETTQMEKFLSQAFNFQNIPEQYIVQGVKSFQIGKSPRSMDPKKVIRFPSKKATTSFAMTVQEILDWQHSYRVYADKTVEGMNEDFLRRALQGQSKYGKEAFRMKFVVRISQCPILMEFDARIIPRVPQEDWPHRIKLVSVTGIDFAGRIHDVNDIRTYVTNWKDVYEAHLHLDLPLVRYGRDFRRKVNGSLGKLDTDLVLKDLMRMARLRLRACDNEEVQIVVETGIGLGVFAGATIGIDETVRALSARAIRKVLEEDGPTYRNIRAVVFALPIFDVDYRNGKRQDTYQAFADEFNESNYQGPIPVLIADQDMHRLTVAIARMDFNVSELNPADSHGVFGEYWQNRGPAVEEKLALTTVGLLVQHHLINQNVLDPSNYHFI
;
A
#
# COMPACT_ATOMS: atom_id res chain seq x y z
N MET A 1 -21.14 -0.40 -1.58
CA MET A 1 -20.72 0.96 -1.97
C MET A 1 -21.89 1.67 -2.57
N ASP A 2 -22.56 2.48 -1.76
CA ASP A 2 -23.45 3.49 -2.32
C ASP A 2 -22.56 4.59 -2.88
N LYS A 3 -22.95 5.16 -4.02
CA LYS A 3 -22.26 6.28 -4.68
C LYS A 3 -22.19 7.56 -3.81
N ASN A 4 -22.69 7.48 -2.56
CA ASN A 4 -22.91 8.55 -1.60
C ASN A 4 -22.47 8.18 -0.15
N GLY A 5 -21.70 7.11 0.04
CA GLY A 5 -21.15 6.79 1.36
C GLY A 5 -19.73 7.36 1.50
N SER A 6 -19.49 8.22 2.49
CA SER A 6 -18.14 8.52 2.98
C SER A 6 -17.37 7.20 3.17
N MET A 7 -16.04 7.17 3.00
CA MET A 7 -15.22 6.04 3.47
C MET A 7 -15.39 5.91 4.99
N SER A 8 -16.50 5.32 5.43
CA SER A 8 -16.72 4.92 6.81
C SER A 8 -15.79 3.76 6.99
N GLY A 9 -14.56 4.02 7.43
CA GLY A 9 -13.67 2.96 7.86
C GLY A 9 -14.09 2.39 9.21
N ASP A 10 -15.39 2.11 9.34
CA ASP A 10 -15.88 1.06 10.19
C ASP A 10 -15.55 -0.26 9.48
N CYS A 11 -14.33 -0.73 9.72
CA CYS A 11 -13.85 -2.03 9.27
C CYS A 11 -14.19 -3.13 10.29
N ASP A 12 -15.06 -2.88 11.28
CA ASP A 12 -15.30 -3.82 12.39
C ASP A 12 -15.81 -5.16 11.89
N PHE A 13 -16.67 -5.15 10.87
CA PHE A 13 -17.23 -6.36 10.31
C PHE A 13 -16.15 -7.21 9.64
N GLU A 14 -15.34 -6.61 8.77
CA GLU A 14 -14.26 -7.25 8.02
C GLU A 14 -13.15 -7.71 8.95
N THR A 15 -12.80 -6.87 9.95
CA THR A 15 -11.85 -7.21 11.02
C THR A 15 -12.33 -8.44 11.78
N THR A 16 -13.57 -8.41 12.26
CA THR A 16 -14.16 -9.53 12.99
C THR A 16 -14.22 -10.80 12.12
N GLN A 17 -14.51 -10.65 10.83
CA GLN A 17 -14.56 -11.77 9.89
C GLN A 17 -13.18 -12.37 9.63
N MET A 18 -12.16 -11.54 9.43
CA MET A 18 -10.77 -11.95 9.27
C MET A 18 -10.22 -12.60 10.55
N GLU A 19 -10.47 -12.03 11.73
CA GLU A 19 -10.11 -12.65 13.00
C GLU A 19 -10.77 -14.02 13.17
N LYS A 20 -12.08 -14.13 12.91
CA LYS A 20 -12.79 -15.42 12.95
C LYS A 20 -12.19 -16.43 11.97
N PHE A 21 -11.91 -16.00 10.74
CA PHE A 21 -11.27 -16.83 9.74
C PHE A 21 -9.92 -17.35 10.22
N LEU A 22 -9.05 -16.46 10.69
CA LEU A 22 -7.72 -16.81 11.16
C LEU A 22 -7.77 -17.70 12.41
N SER A 23 -8.67 -17.44 13.35
CA SER A 23 -8.83 -18.27 14.56
C SER A 23 -9.31 -19.68 14.21
N GLN A 24 -10.26 -19.81 13.29
CA GLN A 24 -10.79 -21.11 12.88
C GLN A 24 -9.80 -21.91 12.02
N ALA A 25 -9.15 -21.26 11.05
CA ALA A 25 -8.27 -21.92 10.10
C ALA A 25 -6.87 -22.18 10.66
N PHE A 26 -6.32 -21.21 11.40
CA PHE A 26 -4.90 -21.19 11.80
C PHE A 26 -4.67 -21.12 13.31
N ASN A 27 -5.72 -21.21 14.14
CA ASN A 27 -5.64 -21.03 15.59
C ASN A 27 -4.95 -19.71 15.98
N PHE A 28 -5.35 -18.63 15.31
CA PHE A 28 -4.90 -17.27 15.59
C PHE A 28 -5.33 -16.79 16.98
N GLN A 29 -4.38 -16.18 17.70
CA GLN A 29 -4.58 -15.56 19.00
C GLN A 29 -3.70 -14.31 19.14
N ASN A 30 -4.25 -13.25 19.71
CA ASN A 30 -3.46 -12.07 20.12
C ASN A 30 -2.60 -12.43 21.33
N ILE A 31 -1.38 -11.89 21.37
CA ILE A 31 -0.47 -12.05 22.51
C ILE A 31 -0.68 -10.86 23.44
N PRO A 32 -1.11 -11.07 24.70
CA PRO A 32 -1.34 -9.99 25.65
C PRO A 32 -0.08 -9.13 25.85
N GLU A 33 -0.28 -7.82 25.88
CA GLU A 33 0.76 -6.81 26.19
C GLU A 33 1.99 -6.80 25.27
N GLN A 34 1.94 -7.52 24.15
CA GLN A 34 2.99 -7.50 23.14
C GLN A 34 2.54 -6.74 21.91
N TYR A 35 3.49 -6.02 21.31
CA TYR A 35 3.27 -5.17 20.16
C TYR A 35 4.31 -5.48 19.08
N ILE A 36 3.90 -5.56 17.82
CA ILE A 36 4.82 -5.66 16.68
C ILE A 36 5.52 -4.31 16.51
N VAL A 37 4.72 -3.25 16.51
CA VAL A 37 5.13 -1.84 16.59
C VAL A 37 4.23 -1.16 17.61
N GLN A 38 4.69 -0.10 18.26
CA GLN A 38 3.91 0.59 19.29
C GLN A 38 2.49 0.96 18.80
N GLY A 39 1.48 0.43 19.48
CA GLY A 39 0.08 0.63 19.11
C GLY A 39 -0.52 -0.48 18.24
N VAL A 40 0.28 -1.44 17.77
CA VAL A 40 -0.14 -2.58 16.95
C VAL A 40 0.09 -3.87 17.71
N LYS A 41 -0.99 -4.57 18.07
CA LYS A 41 -0.92 -5.79 18.87
C LYS A 41 -0.11 -6.86 18.14
N SER A 42 0.58 -7.69 18.92
CA SER A 42 1.24 -8.88 18.42
C SER A 42 0.29 -10.07 18.45
N PHE A 43 0.56 -11.06 17.61
CA PHE A 43 -0.25 -12.25 17.50
C PHE A 43 0.59 -13.49 17.20
N GLN A 44 -0.03 -14.65 17.39
CA GLN A 44 0.53 -15.94 17.00
C GLN A 44 -0.52 -16.78 16.29
N ILE A 45 -0.07 -17.69 15.43
CA ILE A 45 -0.90 -18.74 14.83
C ILE A 45 -0.47 -20.09 15.40
N GLY A 46 -1.42 -20.86 15.93
CA GLY A 46 -1.15 -22.19 16.46
C GLY A 46 -1.05 -23.28 15.37
N LYS A 47 -1.45 -22.99 14.13
CA LYS A 47 -1.35 -23.90 12.97
C LYS A 47 -0.77 -23.14 11.78
N SER A 48 0.52 -23.31 11.54
CA SER A 48 1.18 -22.78 10.34
C SER A 48 0.67 -23.51 9.09
N PRO A 49 0.46 -22.82 7.94
CA PRO A 49 0.19 -23.49 6.67
C PRO A 49 1.19 -24.62 6.36
N ARG A 50 2.46 -24.45 6.75
CA ARG A 50 3.54 -25.44 6.53
C ARG A 50 3.36 -26.76 7.28
N SER A 51 2.59 -26.78 8.37
CA SER A 51 2.33 -27.98 9.16
C SER A 51 0.96 -28.61 8.87
N MET A 52 0.21 -28.05 7.93
CA MET A 52 -1.12 -28.53 7.54
C MET A 52 -1.02 -29.44 6.31
N ASP A 53 -2.01 -30.33 6.13
CA ASP A 53 -2.13 -31.13 4.90
C ASP A 53 -2.26 -30.19 3.68
N PRO A 54 -1.35 -30.26 2.69
CA PRO A 54 -1.39 -29.40 1.50
C PRO A 54 -2.71 -29.48 0.72
N LYS A 55 -3.40 -30.61 0.76
CA LYS A 55 -4.68 -30.83 0.05
C LYS A 55 -5.88 -30.28 0.81
N LYS A 56 -5.71 -29.87 2.07
CA LYS A 56 -6.80 -29.33 2.89
C LYS A 56 -7.33 -28.04 2.27
N VAL A 57 -8.64 -28.01 2.04
CA VAL A 57 -9.34 -26.80 1.58
C VAL A 57 -9.70 -25.92 2.78
N ILE A 58 -9.24 -24.68 2.72
CA ILE A 58 -9.56 -23.58 3.62
C ILE A 58 -10.60 -22.70 2.93
N ARG A 59 -11.64 -22.30 3.67
CA ARG A 59 -12.73 -21.48 3.16
C ARG A 59 -12.81 -20.19 3.95
N PHE A 60 -12.83 -19.06 3.25
CA PHE A 60 -13.13 -17.78 3.86
C PHE A 60 -14.61 -17.75 4.28
N PRO A 61 -14.95 -17.28 5.49
CA PRO A 61 -16.30 -17.37 6.03
C PRO A 61 -17.28 -16.58 5.15
N SER A 62 -18.45 -17.16 4.86
CA SER A 62 -19.55 -16.48 4.14
C SER A 62 -20.88 -16.86 4.78
N LYS A 63 -21.85 -15.94 4.78
CA LYS A 63 -23.22 -16.23 5.27
C LYS A 63 -23.91 -17.34 4.44
N LYS A 64 -23.47 -17.56 3.20
CA LYS A 64 -23.94 -18.64 2.32
C LYS A 64 -22.74 -19.44 1.81
N ALA A 65 -22.76 -20.76 1.98
CA ALA A 65 -21.62 -21.63 1.63
C ALA A 65 -21.25 -21.57 0.13
N THR A 66 -22.25 -21.37 -0.74
CA THR A 66 -22.10 -21.25 -2.20
C THR A 66 -21.43 -19.96 -2.67
N THR A 67 -21.18 -19.01 -1.76
CA THR A 67 -20.54 -17.72 -2.07
C THR A 67 -19.23 -17.53 -1.28
N SER A 68 -18.54 -18.62 -0.94
CA SER A 68 -17.26 -18.56 -0.24
C SER A 68 -16.09 -18.48 -1.21
N PHE A 69 -15.02 -17.82 -0.78
CA PHE A 69 -13.69 -17.93 -1.39
C PHE A 69 -13.00 -19.16 -0.79
N ALA A 70 -12.55 -20.10 -1.60
CA ALA A 70 -11.87 -21.30 -1.14
C ALA A 70 -10.46 -21.39 -1.73
N MET A 71 -9.54 -21.95 -0.96
CA MET A 71 -8.14 -22.18 -1.34
C MET A 71 -7.63 -23.45 -0.68
N THR A 72 -6.66 -24.12 -1.27
CA THR A 72 -5.91 -25.20 -0.63
C THR A 72 -4.76 -24.64 0.19
N VAL A 73 -4.27 -25.43 1.15
CA VAL A 73 -3.03 -25.09 1.88
C VAL A 73 -1.85 -24.99 0.91
N GLN A 74 -1.78 -25.85 -0.11
CA GLN A 74 -0.72 -25.79 -1.12
C GLN A 74 -0.69 -24.43 -1.83
N GLU A 75 -1.84 -23.91 -2.23
CA GLU A 75 -1.91 -22.59 -2.87
C GLU A 75 -1.40 -21.47 -1.96
N ILE A 76 -1.72 -21.52 -0.66
CA ILE A 76 -1.17 -20.55 0.30
C ILE A 76 0.36 -20.64 0.35
N LEU A 77 0.93 -21.84 0.36
CA LEU A 77 2.37 -22.04 0.36
C LEU A 77 3.02 -21.51 -0.93
N ASP A 78 2.41 -21.77 -2.09
CA ASP A 78 2.88 -21.28 -3.38
C ASP A 78 2.87 -19.75 -3.42
N TRP A 79 1.77 -19.13 -2.96
CA TRP A 79 1.67 -17.67 -2.85
C TRP A 79 2.68 -17.11 -1.84
N GLN A 80 2.94 -17.79 -0.72
CA GLN A 80 4.00 -17.41 0.22
C GLN A 80 5.40 -17.46 -0.41
N HIS A 81 5.67 -18.45 -1.26
CA HIS A 81 6.94 -18.61 -1.97
C HIS A 81 7.15 -17.57 -3.09
N SER A 82 6.07 -16.95 -3.58
CA SER A 82 6.14 -15.87 -4.55
C SER A 82 6.60 -14.52 -3.97
N TYR A 83 6.80 -14.42 -2.64
CA TYR A 83 7.17 -13.18 -1.99
C TYR A 83 8.56 -12.69 -2.42
N ARG A 84 8.66 -11.42 -2.82
CA ARG A 84 9.88 -10.73 -3.22
C ARG A 84 9.94 -9.31 -2.67
N VAL A 85 11.15 -8.80 -2.47
CA VAL A 85 11.42 -7.42 -2.05
C VAL A 85 12.35 -6.78 -3.05
N TYR A 86 11.97 -5.63 -3.59
CA TYR A 86 12.81 -4.80 -4.44
C TYR A 86 13.14 -3.51 -3.70
N ALA A 87 14.43 -3.21 -3.56
CA ALA A 87 14.90 -2.04 -2.82
C ALA A 87 15.87 -1.23 -3.67
N ASP A 88 15.80 0.10 -3.57
CA ASP A 88 16.73 0.96 -4.29
C ASP A 88 18.11 0.98 -3.61
N LYS A 89 19.09 0.41 -4.29
CA LYS A 89 20.46 0.25 -3.76
C LYS A 89 21.21 1.56 -3.54
N THR A 90 20.73 2.65 -4.12
CA THR A 90 21.37 3.97 -4.03
C THR A 90 20.86 4.78 -2.83
N VAL A 91 19.91 4.25 -2.04
CA VAL A 91 19.51 4.85 -0.77
C VAL A 91 20.55 4.52 0.31
N GLU A 92 21.12 5.54 0.95
CA GLU A 92 22.11 5.36 2.02
C GLU A 92 21.53 4.52 3.18
N GLY A 93 22.22 3.42 3.52
CA GLY A 93 21.81 2.50 4.58
C GLY A 93 20.77 1.46 4.17
N MET A 94 20.45 1.35 2.87
CA MET A 94 19.64 0.26 2.33
C MET A 94 20.48 -1.02 2.21
N ASN A 95 20.24 -1.99 3.08
CA ASN A 95 20.93 -3.29 3.09
C ASN A 95 20.02 -4.40 3.68
N GLU A 96 20.48 -5.65 3.59
CA GLU A 96 19.70 -6.82 4.03
C GLU A 96 19.33 -6.77 5.52
N ASP A 97 20.25 -6.30 6.36
CA ASP A 97 20.02 -6.16 7.80
C ASP A 97 18.95 -5.11 8.11
N PHE A 98 18.95 -3.99 7.39
CA PHE A 98 17.89 -2.99 7.47
C PHE A 98 16.54 -3.58 7.03
N LEU A 99 16.48 -4.23 5.86
CA LEU A 99 15.25 -4.81 5.34
C LEU A 99 14.69 -5.87 6.29
N ARG A 100 15.53 -6.80 6.78
CA ARG A 100 15.11 -7.83 7.73
C ARG A 100 14.48 -7.22 8.99
N ARG A 101 15.13 -6.21 9.60
CA ARG A 101 14.58 -5.53 10.78
C ARG A 101 13.29 -4.78 10.46
N ALA A 102 13.26 -4.01 9.37
CA ALA A 102 12.11 -3.22 9.00
C ALA A 102 10.87 -4.10 8.74
N LEU A 103 11.02 -5.19 7.99
CA LEU A 103 9.93 -6.13 7.70
C LEU A 103 9.39 -6.86 8.95
N GLN A 104 10.12 -6.80 10.07
CA GLN A 104 9.71 -7.29 11.40
C GLN A 104 9.10 -6.21 12.30
N GLY A 105 8.96 -4.97 11.84
CA GLY A 105 8.51 -3.84 12.67
C GLY A 105 9.59 -3.31 13.62
N GLN A 106 10.86 -3.62 13.35
CA GLN A 106 12.00 -3.22 14.19
C GLN A 106 12.78 -2.04 13.60
N SER A 107 12.21 -1.35 12.61
CA SER A 107 12.73 -0.08 12.10
C SER A 107 12.42 1.05 13.08
N LYS A 108 13.34 2.01 13.19
CA LYS A 108 13.12 3.23 13.97
C LYS A 108 12.35 4.27 13.16
N TYR A 109 11.64 5.16 13.84
CA TYR A 109 11.06 6.34 13.21
C TYR A 109 12.13 7.24 12.56
N GLY A 110 11.71 8.15 11.68
CA GLY A 110 12.61 9.08 11.02
C GLY A 110 13.39 8.44 9.88
N LYS A 111 14.73 8.38 9.97
CA LYS A 111 15.57 7.94 8.84
C LYS A 111 15.30 6.49 8.40
N GLU A 112 15.03 5.56 9.32
CA GLU A 112 14.77 4.16 8.95
C GLU A 112 13.37 4.01 8.32
N ALA A 113 12.34 4.61 8.92
CA ALA A 113 11.00 4.68 8.33
C ALA A 113 10.98 5.36 6.94
N PHE A 114 11.74 6.45 6.77
CA PHE A 114 11.86 7.16 5.49
C PHE A 114 12.44 6.28 4.36
N ARG A 115 13.39 5.39 4.68
CA ARG A 115 13.98 4.49 3.68
C ARG A 115 12.97 3.53 3.08
N MET A 116 11.93 3.14 3.83
CA MET A 116 10.91 2.20 3.35
C MET A 116 10.12 2.70 2.15
N LYS A 117 10.11 4.01 1.88
CA LYS A 117 9.52 4.58 0.65
C LYS A 117 10.16 4.05 -0.62
N PHE A 118 11.42 3.66 -0.54
CA PHE A 118 12.22 3.13 -1.65
C PHE A 118 12.34 1.61 -1.56
N VAL A 119 11.31 0.95 -1.02
CA VAL A 119 11.18 -0.50 -0.93
C VAL A 119 9.80 -0.91 -1.44
N VAL A 120 9.78 -1.90 -2.32
CA VAL A 120 8.59 -2.52 -2.90
C VAL A 120 8.54 -3.97 -2.44
N ARG A 121 7.42 -4.39 -1.87
CA ARG A 121 7.17 -5.80 -1.52
C ARG A 121 6.09 -6.33 -2.44
N ILE A 122 6.27 -7.52 -2.98
CA ILE A 122 5.33 -8.10 -3.93
C ILE A 122 5.13 -9.59 -3.63
N SER A 123 3.90 -10.04 -3.76
CA SER A 123 3.56 -11.47 -3.76
C SER A 123 2.31 -11.70 -4.60
N GLN A 124 2.15 -12.92 -5.11
CA GLN A 124 0.83 -13.40 -5.51
C GLN A 124 -0.10 -13.27 -4.30
N CYS A 125 -1.22 -12.61 -4.50
CA CYS A 125 -2.12 -12.23 -3.43
C CYS A 125 -3.55 -12.10 -3.95
N PRO A 126 -4.29 -13.22 -3.99
CA PRO A 126 -5.71 -13.22 -4.25
C PRO A 126 -6.53 -12.24 -3.41
N ILE A 127 -7.60 -11.72 -4.04
CA ILE A 127 -8.60 -10.88 -3.40
C ILE A 127 -9.75 -11.77 -2.90
N LEU A 128 -10.04 -11.70 -1.60
CA LEU A 128 -11.10 -12.47 -0.94
C LEU A 128 -12.47 -11.81 -1.09
N MET A 129 -12.49 -10.49 -1.08
CA MET A 129 -13.71 -9.68 -1.15
C MET A 129 -13.45 -8.33 -1.81
N GLU A 130 -14.48 -7.76 -2.40
CA GLU A 130 -14.49 -6.39 -2.90
C GLU A 130 -14.38 -5.38 -1.75
N PHE A 131 -14.09 -4.11 -2.05
CA PHE A 131 -13.97 -3.07 -1.01
C PHE A 131 -15.27 -2.84 -0.22
N ASP A 132 -16.42 -3.26 -0.73
CA ASP A 132 -17.70 -3.22 0.01
C ASP A 132 -18.02 -4.53 0.75
N ALA A 133 -16.99 -5.33 1.06
CA ALA A 133 -17.05 -6.58 1.81
C ALA A 133 -17.86 -7.70 1.15
N ARG A 134 -18.21 -7.55 -0.14
CA ARG A 134 -18.78 -8.64 -0.92
C ARG A 134 -17.70 -9.66 -1.24
N ILE A 135 -17.85 -10.86 -0.68
CA ILE A 135 -16.95 -11.97 -0.95
C ILE A 135 -16.97 -12.30 -2.44
N ILE A 136 -15.80 -12.49 -3.01
CA ILE A 136 -15.61 -12.92 -4.40
C ILE A 136 -15.64 -14.45 -4.38
N PRO A 137 -16.70 -15.11 -4.89
CA PRO A 137 -16.77 -16.56 -4.88
C PRO A 137 -15.67 -17.14 -5.74
N ARG A 138 -15.05 -18.21 -5.24
CA ARG A 138 -13.97 -18.91 -5.93
C ARG A 138 -13.95 -20.35 -5.49
N VAL A 139 -13.94 -21.28 -6.44
CA VAL A 139 -13.62 -22.68 -6.16
C VAL A 139 -12.13 -22.93 -6.35
N PRO A 140 -11.52 -23.88 -5.60
CA PRO A 140 -10.18 -24.36 -5.94
C PRO A 140 -10.17 -24.77 -7.43
N GLN A 141 -9.01 -24.83 -8.08
CA GLN A 141 -8.85 -25.03 -9.54
C GLN A 141 -9.07 -23.79 -10.43
N GLU A 142 -9.74 -22.74 -9.97
CA GLU A 142 -9.77 -21.48 -10.73
C GLU A 142 -8.38 -20.83 -10.75
N ASP A 143 -7.92 -20.40 -11.93
CA ASP A 143 -6.54 -19.94 -12.17
C ASP A 143 -6.34 -18.42 -11.94
N TRP A 144 -7.38 -17.61 -12.13
CA TRP A 144 -7.29 -16.14 -11.99
C TRP A 144 -6.64 -15.65 -10.68
N PRO A 145 -6.79 -16.30 -9.50
CA PRO A 145 -6.14 -15.83 -8.27
C PRO A 145 -4.61 -15.85 -8.35
N HIS A 146 -4.02 -16.74 -9.15
CA HIS A 146 -2.57 -16.86 -9.33
C HIS A 146 -1.97 -15.75 -10.20
N ARG A 147 -2.83 -14.98 -10.87
CA ARG A 147 -2.45 -13.89 -11.78
C ARG A 147 -2.44 -12.53 -11.08
N ILE A 148 -2.90 -12.45 -9.83
CA ILE A 148 -2.97 -11.21 -9.06
C ILE A 148 -1.77 -11.09 -8.15
N LYS A 149 -1.02 -10.00 -8.31
CA LYS A 149 0.09 -9.62 -7.42
C LYS A 149 -0.28 -8.38 -6.61
N LEU A 150 -0.16 -8.45 -5.28
CA LEU A 150 -0.31 -7.28 -4.43
C LEU A 150 1.06 -6.65 -4.20
N VAL A 151 1.20 -5.38 -4.57
CA VAL A 151 2.46 -4.64 -4.55
C VAL A 151 2.39 -3.56 -3.48
N SER A 152 3.06 -3.81 -2.35
CA SER A 152 3.05 -2.95 -1.16
C SER A 152 4.19 -1.93 -1.20
N VAL A 153 3.85 -0.64 -1.22
CA VAL A 153 4.82 0.48 -1.30
C VAL A 153 4.45 1.55 -0.28
N THR A 154 5.46 2.01 0.46
CA THR A 154 5.26 3.08 1.44
C THR A 154 5.14 4.44 0.76
N GLY A 155 4.13 5.23 1.12
CA GLY A 155 3.91 6.58 0.56
C GLY A 155 4.78 7.66 1.21
N ILE A 156 4.78 8.88 0.66
CA ILE A 156 5.24 10.07 1.39
C ILE A 156 4.08 10.52 2.28
N ASP A 157 4.24 10.50 3.60
CA ASP A 157 3.16 10.82 4.52
C ASP A 157 3.35 12.20 5.16
N PHE A 158 2.32 13.03 5.01
CA PHE A 158 2.24 14.37 5.57
C PHE A 158 1.24 14.45 6.73
N ALA A 159 0.81 13.30 7.27
CA ALA A 159 -0.07 13.22 8.43
C ALA A 159 0.52 13.90 9.68
N GLY A 160 1.85 14.10 9.70
CA GLY A 160 2.54 14.79 10.78
C GLY A 160 2.67 13.93 12.02
N ARG A 161 3.03 12.65 11.86
CA ARG A 161 3.29 11.73 12.97
C ARG A 161 4.79 11.58 13.20
N ILE A 162 5.18 11.16 14.40
CA ILE A 162 6.60 10.93 14.76
C ILE A 162 7.32 10.00 13.75
N HIS A 163 6.60 9.04 13.17
CA HIS A 163 7.14 8.12 12.16
C HIS A 163 7.52 8.82 10.85
N ASP A 164 6.79 9.87 10.49
CA ASP A 164 6.92 10.62 9.24
C ASP A 164 7.75 11.91 9.42
N VAL A 165 8.48 12.05 10.53
CA VAL A 165 9.27 13.27 10.83
C VAL A 165 10.24 13.64 9.71
N ASN A 166 10.80 12.63 9.05
CA ASN A 166 11.71 12.84 7.94
C ASN A 166 10.99 13.24 6.64
N ASP A 167 9.72 12.92 6.46
CA ASP A 167 8.93 13.38 5.32
C ASP A 167 8.72 14.88 5.42
N ILE A 168 8.32 15.33 6.62
CA ILE A 168 8.12 16.75 6.91
C ILE A 168 9.43 17.53 6.78
N ARG A 169 10.52 17.06 7.40
CA ARG A 169 11.79 17.79 7.40
C ARG A 169 12.49 17.78 6.05
N THR A 170 12.28 16.76 5.23
CA THR A 170 12.88 16.66 3.89
C THR A 170 12.10 17.48 2.87
N TYR A 171 10.76 17.36 2.88
CA TYR A 171 9.95 17.89 1.78
C TYR A 171 9.27 19.23 2.07
N VAL A 172 9.06 19.60 3.34
CA VAL A 172 8.42 20.88 3.70
C VAL A 172 9.47 21.91 4.09
N THR A 173 9.85 22.77 3.15
CA THR A 173 10.96 23.75 3.29
C THR A 173 10.76 24.74 4.44
N ASN A 174 9.51 25.07 4.77
CA ASN A 174 9.15 25.96 5.87
C ASN A 174 8.50 25.23 7.05
N TRP A 175 8.81 23.94 7.29
CA TRP A 175 8.14 23.15 8.31
C TRP A 175 8.14 23.79 9.71
N LYS A 176 9.19 24.57 10.05
CA LYS A 176 9.30 25.30 11.31
C LYS A 176 8.24 26.39 11.47
N ASP A 177 7.68 26.91 10.39
CA ASP A 177 6.59 27.90 10.41
C ASP A 177 5.22 27.23 10.43
N VAL A 178 5.16 25.95 10.06
CA VAL A 178 3.94 25.14 10.03
C VAL A 178 3.69 24.48 11.39
N TYR A 179 4.71 23.87 11.98
CA TYR A 179 4.60 23.08 13.22
C TYR A 179 5.27 23.75 14.42
N GLU A 180 4.77 23.48 15.62
CA GLU A 180 5.50 23.77 16.86
C GLU A 180 6.83 23.01 16.81
N ALA A 181 7.92 23.64 17.21
CA ALA A 181 9.26 23.05 17.14
C ALA A 181 9.89 23.03 18.53
N HIS A 182 10.76 22.05 18.77
CA HIS A 182 11.60 22.05 19.96
C HIS A 182 12.54 23.26 19.96
N LEU A 183 12.74 23.88 21.13
CA LEU A 183 13.62 25.07 21.26
C LEU A 183 15.10 24.76 20.97
N HIS A 184 15.52 23.51 21.18
CA HIS A 184 16.92 23.09 21.09
C HIS A 184 17.16 21.91 20.13
N LEU A 185 16.08 21.29 19.63
CA LEU A 185 16.18 20.19 18.68
C LEU A 185 15.60 20.65 17.35
N ASP A 186 16.26 20.31 16.25
CA ASP A 186 15.77 20.59 14.89
C ASP A 186 14.65 19.60 14.51
N LEU A 187 13.60 19.54 15.33
CA LEU A 187 12.49 18.59 15.23
C LEU A 187 11.14 19.26 15.56
N PRO A 188 10.05 18.85 14.89
CA PRO A 188 8.70 19.17 15.31
C PRO A 188 8.43 18.67 16.74
N LEU A 189 7.64 19.44 17.50
CA LEU A 189 7.20 19.05 18.82
C LEU A 189 6.10 17.98 18.71
N VAL A 190 6.32 16.84 19.35
CA VAL A 190 5.34 15.75 19.47
C VAL A 190 4.58 15.93 20.78
N ARG A 191 3.25 16.16 20.72
CA ARG A 191 2.39 16.16 21.93
C ARG A 191 1.65 14.83 22.00
N TYR A 192 1.49 14.30 23.22
CA TYR A 192 0.80 13.01 23.46
C TYR A 192 1.45 11.80 22.75
N GLY A 193 2.74 11.90 22.43
CA GLY A 193 3.58 10.77 21.99
C GLY A 193 3.45 10.35 20.52
N ARG A 194 2.53 10.93 19.73
CA ARG A 194 2.31 10.50 18.34
C ARG A 194 2.36 11.62 17.30
N ASP A 195 1.56 12.67 17.47
CA ASP A 195 1.29 13.67 16.42
C ASP A 195 2.06 14.99 16.66
N PHE A 196 2.45 15.64 15.56
CA PHE A 196 3.01 16.99 15.56
C PHE A 196 1.90 18.01 15.77
N ARG A 197 2.18 19.02 16.58
CA ARG A 197 1.24 20.13 16.74
C ARG A 197 1.48 21.19 15.68
N ARG A 198 0.46 21.51 14.88
CA ARG A 198 0.48 22.69 14.00
C ARG A 198 0.52 23.97 14.84
N LYS A 199 1.31 24.96 14.43
CA LYS A 199 1.32 26.30 15.05
C LYS A 199 -0.04 26.96 14.92
N VAL A 200 -0.51 27.58 16.00
CA VAL A 200 -1.67 28.48 15.94
C VAL A 200 -1.32 29.64 15.02
N ASN A 201 -2.16 29.88 13.99
CA ASN A 201 -1.89 30.83 12.90
C ASN A 201 -0.58 30.56 12.13
N GLY A 202 -0.11 29.30 12.13
CA GLY A 202 1.05 28.89 11.35
C GLY A 202 0.81 28.99 9.84
N SER A 203 1.90 29.22 9.11
CA SER A 203 1.89 29.28 7.65
C SER A 203 1.39 27.98 7.03
N LEU A 204 0.90 28.05 5.78
CA LEU A 204 0.74 26.85 4.95
C LEU A 204 2.12 26.25 4.64
N GLY A 205 2.13 24.94 4.37
CA GLY A 205 3.32 24.24 3.96
C GLY A 205 3.83 24.71 2.59
N LYS A 206 5.14 24.80 2.44
CA LYS A 206 5.84 25.04 1.18
C LYS A 206 6.68 23.83 0.85
N LEU A 207 6.38 23.18 -0.26
CA LEU A 207 7.10 21.98 -0.70
C LEU A 207 8.40 22.34 -1.42
N ASP A 208 9.42 21.51 -1.20
CA ASP A 208 10.52 21.35 -2.16
C ASP A 208 9.99 20.49 -3.32
N THR A 209 9.38 21.16 -4.30
CA THR A 209 8.68 20.48 -5.40
C THR A 209 9.61 19.65 -6.27
N ASP A 210 10.87 20.09 -6.42
CA ASP A 210 11.86 19.39 -7.24
C ASP A 210 12.31 18.09 -6.56
N LEU A 211 12.59 18.15 -5.25
CA LEU A 211 12.95 16.98 -4.48
C LEU A 211 11.79 15.98 -4.36
N VAL A 212 10.58 16.46 -4.09
CA VAL A 212 9.37 15.62 -4.04
C VAL A 212 9.15 14.92 -5.38
N LEU A 213 9.22 15.65 -6.50
CA LEU A 213 9.06 15.07 -7.82
C LEU A 213 10.12 14.00 -8.11
N LYS A 214 11.38 14.30 -7.80
CA LYS A 214 12.50 13.38 -7.99
C LYS A 214 12.29 12.06 -7.23
N ASP A 215 11.90 12.14 -5.96
CA ASP A 215 11.70 10.95 -5.14
C ASP A 215 10.42 10.19 -5.54
N LEU A 216 9.33 10.87 -5.90
CA LEU A 216 8.14 10.23 -6.45
C LEU A 216 8.45 9.48 -7.77
N MET A 217 9.25 10.07 -8.66
CA MET A 217 9.71 9.39 -9.88
C MET A 217 10.55 8.17 -9.56
N ARG A 218 11.42 8.27 -8.54
CA ARG A 218 12.24 7.14 -8.07
C ARG A 218 11.39 6.01 -7.51
N MET A 219 10.39 6.32 -6.69
CA MET A 219 9.42 5.35 -6.16
C MET A 219 8.61 4.69 -7.27
N ALA A 220 8.09 5.48 -8.22
CA ALA A 220 7.32 4.98 -9.36
C ALA A 220 8.17 4.06 -10.25
N ARG A 221 9.41 4.46 -10.54
CA ARG A 221 10.37 3.64 -11.31
C ARG A 221 10.66 2.32 -10.61
N LEU A 222 10.91 2.33 -9.30
CA LEU A 222 11.16 1.12 -8.52
C LEU A 222 9.97 0.16 -8.58
N ARG A 223 8.75 0.69 -8.39
CA ARG A 223 7.50 -0.09 -8.44
C ARG A 223 7.23 -0.70 -9.82
N LEU A 224 7.34 0.09 -10.88
CA LEU A 224 7.11 -0.39 -12.24
C LEU A 224 8.18 -1.41 -12.67
N ARG A 225 9.44 -1.23 -12.28
CA ARG A 225 10.50 -2.24 -12.50
C ARG A 225 10.24 -3.53 -11.73
N ALA A 226 9.78 -3.44 -10.49
CA ALA A 226 9.37 -4.61 -9.72
C ALA A 226 8.21 -5.34 -10.43
N CYS A 227 7.19 -4.62 -10.90
CA CYS A 227 6.09 -5.21 -11.68
C CYS A 227 6.59 -5.88 -12.97
N ASP A 228 7.48 -5.22 -13.72
CA ASP A 228 8.02 -5.74 -14.97
C ASP A 228 8.87 -7.01 -14.76
N ASN A 229 9.75 -7.02 -13.75
CA ASN A 229 10.53 -8.20 -13.35
C ASN A 229 9.65 -9.38 -12.92
N GLU A 230 8.46 -9.05 -12.40
CA GLU A 230 7.47 -9.98 -11.93
C GLU A 230 6.44 -10.34 -13.01
N GLU A 231 6.74 -10.04 -14.27
CA GLU A 231 5.93 -10.39 -15.45
C GLU A 231 4.48 -9.89 -15.38
N VAL A 232 4.27 -8.77 -14.69
CA VAL A 232 2.98 -8.09 -14.66
C VAL A 232 2.71 -7.45 -16.02
N GLN A 233 1.52 -7.69 -16.55
CA GLN A 233 1.09 -7.17 -17.84
C GLN A 233 0.20 -5.94 -17.69
N ILE A 234 -0.65 -5.91 -16.67
CA ILE A 234 -1.54 -4.77 -16.38
C ILE A 234 -1.26 -4.28 -14.97
N VAL A 235 -0.87 -3.02 -14.84
CA VAL A 235 -0.56 -2.43 -13.53
C VAL A 235 -1.76 -1.60 -13.08
N VAL A 236 -2.35 -1.95 -11.94
CA VAL A 236 -3.44 -1.18 -11.33
C VAL A 236 -2.89 -0.29 -10.22
N GLU A 237 -3.11 1.02 -10.37
CA GLU A 237 -2.58 2.08 -9.50
C GLU A 237 -3.70 2.91 -8.85
N THR A 238 -3.47 3.38 -7.63
CA THR A 238 -4.34 4.35 -6.92
C THR A 238 -3.63 5.69 -6.64
N GLY A 239 -2.46 5.90 -7.27
CA GLY A 239 -1.61 7.08 -7.09
C GLY A 239 -0.46 6.83 -6.12
N ILE A 240 0.74 6.60 -6.67
CA ILE A 240 1.95 6.27 -5.89
C ILE A 240 2.37 7.47 -5.03
N GLY A 241 2.69 7.21 -3.77
CA GLY A 241 3.33 8.19 -2.90
C GLY A 241 2.40 9.20 -2.24
N LEU A 242 1.08 9.09 -2.39
CA LEU A 242 0.12 10.09 -1.90
C LEU A 242 -0.09 10.10 -0.37
N GLY A 243 0.38 9.08 0.35
CA GLY A 243 0.20 8.97 1.81
C GLY A 243 -1.27 9.00 2.23
N VAL A 244 -1.54 9.13 3.53
CA VAL A 244 -2.94 9.04 4.03
C VAL A 244 -3.77 10.30 3.71
N PHE A 245 -3.17 11.45 3.39
CA PHE A 245 -3.94 12.70 3.16
C PHE A 245 -3.33 13.69 2.17
N ALA A 246 -2.28 13.33 1.44
CA ALA A 246 -1.53 14.23 0.54
C ALA A 246 -1.10 15.59 1.18
N GLY A 247 -1.16 15.73 2.51
CA GLY A 247 -0.86 16.99 3.21
C GLY A 247 -1.98 18.02 3.23
N ALA A 248 -3.24 17.61 3.09
CA ALA A 248 -4.40 18.51 3.16
C ALA A 248 -4.43 19.37 4.44
N THR A 249 -4.00 18.81 5.58
CA THR A 249 -3.95 19.50 6.88
C THR A 249 -3.00 20.69 6.93
N ILE A 250 -2.03 20.74 6.00
CA ILE A 250 -1.05 21.83 5.84
C ILE A 250 -1.16 22.54 4.49
N GLY A 251 -2.19 22.23 3.70
CA GLY A 251 -2.55 22.94 2.47
C GLY A 251 -1.63 22.70 1.28
N ILE A 252 -1.06 21.50 1.16
CA ILE A 252 -0.17 21.11 0.04
C ILE A 252 -0.75 20.00 -0.85
N ASP A 253 -1.98 19.55 -0.57
CA ASP A 253 -2.64 18.40 -1.19
C ASP A 253 -2.75 18.47 -2.70
N GLU A 254 -3.16 19.62 -3.24
CA GLU A 254 -3.26 19.82 -4.69
C GLU A 254 -1.90 19.63 -5.37
N THR A 255 -0.85 20.25 -4.81
CA THR A 255 0.51 20.16 -5.34
C THR A 255 1.03 18.72 -5.27
N VAL A 256 0.84 18.01 -4.15
CA VAL A 256 1.30 16.61 -4.00
C VAL A 256 0.62 15.70 -5.03
N ARG A 257 -0.70 15.83 -5.23
CA ARG A 257 -1.44 15.02 -6.21
C ARG A 257 -0.94 15.27 -7.63
N ALA A 258 -0.74 16.54 -8.00
CA ALA A 258 -0.19 16.91 -9.31
C ALA A 258 1.24 16.36 -9.51
N LEU A 259 2.10 16.45 -8.48
CA LEU A 259 3.46 15.91 -8.53
C LEU A 259 3.48 14.38 -8.66
N SER A 260 2.58 13.66 -7.97
CA SER A 260 2.44 12.20 -8.08
C SER A 260 2.02 11.79 -9.50
N ALA A 261 0.98 12.42 -10.05
CA ALA A 261 0.54 12.16 -11.43
C ALA A 261 1.67 12.42 -12.44
N ARG A 262 2.33 13.58 -12.31
CA ARG A 262 3.46 13.97 -13.15
C ARG A 262 4.64 13.02 -13.05
N ALA A 263 4.95 12.54 -11.84
CA ALA A 263 6.06 11.61 -11.62
C ALA A 263 5.83 10.31 -12.40
N ILE A 264 4.64 9.72 -12.32
CA ILE A 264 4.31 8.48 -13.02
C ILE A 264 4.30 8.73 -14.53
N ARG A 265 3.72 9.84 -15.00
CA ARG A 265 3.73 10.23 -16.41
C ARG A 265 5.15 10.27 -16.97
N LYS A 266 6.06 11.01 -16.31
CA LYS A 266 7.46 11.11 -16.71
C LYS A 266 8.17 9.75 -16.72
N VAL A 267 7.96 8.92 -15.70
CA VAL A 267 8.56 7.57 -15.67
C VAL A 267 8.03 6.70 -16.82
N LEU A 268 6.75 6.75 -17.14
CA LEU A 268 6.18 6.01 -18.26
C LEU A 268 6.67 6.53 -19.63
N GLU A 269 7.00 7.82 -19.75
CA GLU A 269 7.62 8.39 -20.95
C GLU A 269 9.11 8.02 -21.07
N GLU A 270 9.86 8.14 -19.97
CA GLU A 270 11.31 7.91 -19.92
C GLU A 270 11.69 6.42 -19.95
N ASP A 271 11.06 5.61 -19.08
CA ASP A 271 11.39 4.20 -18.87
C ASP A 271 10.41 3.28 -19.62
N GLY A 272 9.27 3.79 -20.11
CA GLY A 272 8.24 3.04 -20.86
C GLY A 272 8.79 2.10 -21.94
N PRO A 273 9.69 2.57 -22.83
CA PRO A 273 10.29 1.74 -23.87
C PRO A 273 11.14 0.57 -23.34
N THR A 274 11.52 0.59 -22.06
CA THR A 274 12.39 -0.43 -21.45
C THR A 274 11.62 -1.55 -20.76
N TYR A 275 10.34 -1.33 -20.42
CA TYR A 275 9.50 -2.35 -19.81
C TYR A 275 9.11 -3.40 -20.85
N ARG A 276 9.30 -4.68 -20.51
CA ARG A 276 9.11 -5.81 -21.43
C ARG A 276 7.72 -6.42 -21.35
N ASN A 277 7.16 -6.41 -20.15
CA ASN A 277 5.95 -7.14 -19.80
C ASN A 277 4.74 -6.22 -19.66
N ILE A 278 4.94 -4.99 -19.16
CA ILE A 278 3.85 -4.04 -18.91
C ILE A 278 3.23 -3.58 -20.23
N ARG A 279 1.94 -3.88 -20.41
CA ARG A 279 1.15 -3.56 -21.60
C ARG A 279 0.21 -2.39 -21.41
N ALA A 280 -0.22 -2.13 -20.17
CA ALA A 280 -1.04 -0.98 -19.84
C ALA A 280 -0.94 -0.65 -18.34
N VAL A 281 -1.22 0.61 -18.02
CA VAL A 281 -1.42 1.08 -16.64
C VAL A 281 -2.86 1.55 -16.50
N VAL A 282 -3.54 1.10 -15.44
CA VAL A 282 -4.89 1.54 -15.11
C VAL A 282 -4.89 2.23 -13.75
N PHE A 283 -5.28 3.50 -13.74
CA PHE A 283 -5.49 4.26 -12.52
C PHE A 283 -6.93 4.06 -12.02
N ALA A 284 -7.09 3.25 -10.97
CA ALA A 284 -8.35 3.08 -10.25
C ALA A 284 -8.48 4.19 -9.20
N LEU A 285 -9.11 5.31 -9.58
CA LEU A 285 -9.21 6.53 -8.77
C LEU A 285 -10.68 6.81 -8.44
N PRO A 286 -11.25 6.10 -7.44
CA PRO A 286 -12.64 6.30 -7.03
C PRO A 286 -12.90 7.73 -6.56
N ILE A 287 -14.04 8.27 -6.98
CA ILE A 287 -14.47 9.64 -6.66
C ILE A 287 -15.41 9.57 -5.44
N PHE A 288 -14.87 9.81 -4.25
CA PHE A 288 -15.63 9.70 -3.01
C PHE A 288 -16.42 10.96 -2.68
N ASP A 289 -15.78 12.12 -2.75
CA ASP A 289 -16.38 13.43 -2.53
C ASP A 289 -15.82 14.39 -3.58
N VAL A 290 -16.71 15.16 -4.21
CA VAL A 290 -16.28 16.15 -5.20
C VAL A 290 -15.85 17.41 -4.46
N ASP A 291 -14.55 17.55 -4.22
CA ASP A 291 -13.96 18.80 -3.69
C ASP A 291 -13.98 19.85 -4.79
N TYR A 292 -14.76 20.91 -4.61
CA TYR A 292 -14.77 22.08 -5.49
C TYR A 292 -14.09 23.25 -4.79
N ARG A 293 -12.91 23.66 -5.30
CA ARG A 293 -12.26 24.91 -4.89
C ARG A 293 -12.15 25.83 -6.09
N ASN A 294 -12.48 27.11 -5.90
CA ASN A 294 -12.48 28.13 -6.96
C ASN A 294 -13.30 27.72 -8.22
N GLY A 295 -14.40 26.99 -8.02
CA GLY A 295 -15.26 26.51 -9.11
C GLY A 295 -14.69 25.35 -9.94
N LYS A 296 -13.54 24.78 -9.55
CA LYS A 296 -12.93 23.62 -10.19
C LYS A 296 -12.92 22.41 -9.26
N ARG A 297 -13.12 21.24 -9.84
CA ARG A 297 -12.96 19.96 -9.17
C ARG A 297 -11.48 19.74 -8.84
N GLN A 298 -11.17 19.45 -7.59
CA GLN A 298 -9.80 19.29 -7.09
C GLN A 298 -9.65 17.98 -6.32
N ASP A 299 -9.70 16.86 -7.03
CA ASP A 299 -9.44 15.53 -6.47
C ASP A 299 -8.33 14.80 -7.23
N THR A 300 -7.95 13.63 -6.71
CA THR A 300 -6.89 12.80 -7.31
C THR A 300 -7.26 12.37 -8.73
N TYR A 301 -8.53 12.07 -9.00
CA TYR A 301 -8.98 11.71 -10.35
C TYR A 301 -8.68 12.84 -11.33
N GLN A 302 -9.07 14.08 -11.00
CA GLN A 302 -8.86 15.23 -11.87
C GLN A 302 -7.37 15.53 -12.09
N ALA A 303 -6.55 15.45 -11.04
CA ALA A 303 -5.10 15.68 -11.15
C ALA A 303 -4.44 14.69 -12.13
N PHE A 304 -4.85 13.42 -12.10
CA PHE A 304 -4.37 12.41 -13.03
C PHE A 304 -4.94 12.61 -14.44
N ALA A 305 -6.23 12.95 -14.56
CA ALA A 305 -6.85 13.22 -15.85
C ALA A 305 -6.19 14.39 -16.59
N ASP A 306 -5.81 15.45 -15.85
CA ASP A 306 -5.13 16.61 -16.42
C ASP A 306 -3.71 16.28 -16.90
N GLU A 307 -2.94 15.48 -16.15
CA GLU A 307 -1.58 15.09 -16.55
C GLU A 307 -1.58 14.06 -17.69
N PHE A 308 -2.53 13.13 -17.75
CA PHE A 308 -2.58 12.05 -18.76
C PHE A 308 -3.53 12.29 -19.93
N ASN A 309 -3.99 13.52 -20.15
CA ASN A 309 -4.75 13.83 -21.37
C ASN A 309 -3.92 13.60 -22.64
N GLU A 310 -4.60 13.43 -23.79
CA GLU A 310 -3.95 13.09 -25.07
C GLU A 310 -2.86 14.09 -25.50
N SER A 311 -2.98 15.36 -25.12
CA SER A 311 -1.97 16.37 -25.43
C SER A 311 -0.73 16.30 -24.53
N ASN A 312 -0.83 15.71 -23.34
CA ASN A 312 0.20 15.75 -22.32
C ASN A 312 0.99 14.44 -22.16
N TYR A 313 0.39 13.28 -22.50
CA TYR A 313 1.06 11.99 -22.39
C TYR A 313 1.43 11.44 -23.77
N GLN A 314 2.74 11.20 -23.97
CA GLN A 314 3.28 10.66 -25.22
C GLN A 314 4.09 9.37 -25.01
N GLY A 315 3.92 8.72 -23.86
CA GLY A 315 4.62 7.48 -23.55
C GLY A 315 4.06 6.28 -24.33
N PRO A 316 4.86 5.21 -24.50
CA PRO A 316 4.49 4.06 -25.33
C PRO A 316 3.49 3.10 -24.66
N ILE A 317 3.26 3.23 -23.35
CA ILE A 317 2.38 2.33 -22.58
C ILE A 317 1.00 2.97 -22.43
N PRO A 318 -0.06 2.37 -22.98
CA PRO A 318 -1.42 2.87 -22.80
C PRO A 318 -1.79 3.07 -21.32
N VAL A 319 -2.47 4.19 -21.06
CA VAL A 319 -2.97 4.56 -19.73
C VAL A 319 -4.50 4.68 -19.78
N LEU A 320 -5.17 4.08 -18.79
CA LEU A 320 -6.60 4.26 -18.54
C LEU A 320 -6.81 4.86 -17.15
N ILE A 321 -7.69 5.86 -17.05
CA ILE A 321 -8.12 6.41 -15.75
C ILE A 321 -9.59 6.05 -15.54
N ALA A 322 -9.88 5.39 -14.43
CA ALA A 322 -11.21 4.85 -14.13
C ALA A 322 -11.66 5.23 -12.71
N ASP A 323 -12.89 5.74 -12.61
CA ASP A 323 -13.63 5.87 -11.34
C ASP A 323 -14.24 4.51 -11.01
N GLN A 324 -13.41 3.60 -10.48
CA GLN A 324 -13.79 2.22 -10.17
C GLN A 324 -13.07 1.69 -8.93
N ASP A 325 -13.66 0.66 -8.34
CA ASP A 325 -13.04 -0.16 -7.30
C ASP A 325 -11.85 -0.93 -7.87
N MET A 326 -10.67 -0.71 -7.28
CA MET A 326 -9.42 -1.35 -7.63
C MET A 326 -9.50 -2.89 -7.57
N HIS A 327 -10.20 -3.46 -6.58
CA HIS A 327 -10.37 -4.91 -6.45
C HIS A 327 -11.19 -5.48 -7.60
N ARG A 328 -12.33 -4.85 -7.91
CA ARG A 328 -13.21 -5.29 -9.00
C ARG A 328 -12.48 -5.28 -10.33
N LEU A 329 -11.74 -4.19 -10.59
CA LEU A 329 -10.96 -4.03 -11.80
C LEU A 329 -9.85 -5.11 -11.87
N THR A 330 -9.09 -5.30 -10.80
CA THR A 330 -8.00 -6.29 -10.72
C THR A 330 -8.51 -7.70 -10.97
N VAL A 331 -9.62 -8.11 -10.32
CA VAL A 331 -10.21 -9.44 -10.54
C VAL A 331 -10.76 -9.60 -11.95
N ALA A 332 -11.40 -8.57 -12.51
CA ALA A 332 -11.89 -8.62 -13.88
C ALA A 332 -10.74 -8.81 -14.89
N ILE A 333 -9.64 -8.08 -14.72
CA ILE A 333 -8.43 -8.21 -15.55
C ILE A 333 -7.80 -9.60 -15.41
N ALA A 334 -7.66 -10.11 -14.18
CA ALA A 334 -7.11 -11.44 -13.92
C ALA A 334 -7.95 -12.56 -14.56
N ARG A 335 -9.28 -12.41 -14.58
CA ARG A 335 -10.21 -13.33 -15.25
C ARG A 335 -10.17 -13.26 -16.77
N MET A 336 -9.54 -12.23 -17.34
CA MET A 336 -9.23 -12.12 -18.77
C MET A 336 -7.83 -12.66 -19.09
N ASP A 337 -7.28 -13.51 -18.22
CA ASP A 337 -5.97 -14.17 -18.35
C ASP A 337 -4.75 -13.24 -18.35
N PHE A 338 -4.88 -12.02 -17.84
CA PHE A 338 -3.72 -11.13 -17.66
C PHE A 338 -3.08 -11.28 -16.28
N ASN A 339 -1.76 -11.25 -16.23
CA ASN A 339 -1.02 -11.00 -15.00
C ASN A 339 -1.21 -9.54 -14.59
N VAL A 340 -1.75 -9.31 -13.40
CA VAL A 340 -2.16 -7.99 -12.94
C VAL A 340 -1.55 -7.68 -11.58
N SER A 341 -1.14 -6.44 -11.38
CA SER A 341 -0.74 -5.95 -10.06
C SER A 341 -1.74 -4.96 -9.49
N GLU A 342 -1.81 -4.92 -8.16
CA GLU A 342 -2.61 -3.99 -7.39
C GLU A 342 -1.72 -3.20 -6.42
N LEU A 343 -1.85 -1.87 -6.37
CA LEU A 343 -1.17 -1.03 -5.38
C LEU A 343 -1.76 -1.25 -3.99
N ASN A 344 -0.92 -1.68 -3.05
CA ASN A 344 -1.17 -1.55 -1.63
C ASN A 344 -0.35 -0.38 -1.07
N PRO A 345 -0.98 0.77 -0.75
CA PRO A 345 -0.34 1.77 0.11
C PRO A 345 0.02 1.10 1.43
N ALA A 346 1.22 1.32 1.93
CA ALA A 346 1.68 0.67 3.15
C ALA A 346 2.36 1.64 4.12
N ASP A 347 2.27 1.34 5.40
CA ASP A 347 2.93 2.15 6.42
C ASP A 347 4.47 2.15 6.27
N SER A 348 5.03 3.22 6.82
CA SER A 348 6.44 3.58 6.98
C SER A 348 7.30 2.57 7.72
N HIS A 349 6.72 1.65 8.51
CA HIS A 349 7.51 0.62 9.20
C HIS A 349 7.73 -0.65 8.38
N GLY A 350 7.09 -0.81 7.22
CA GLY A 350 7.38 -1.92 6.33
C GLY A 350 6.76 -3.26 6.72
N VAL A 351 5.94 -3.32 7.76
CA VAL A 351 5.14 -4.50 8.10
C VAL A 351 3.85 -4.49 7.28
N PHE A 352 3.47 -5.63 6.72
CA PHE A 352 2.19 -5.73 6.01
C PHE A 352 1.03 -5.65 7.00
N GLY A 353 0.10 -4.72 6.76
CA GLY A 353 -1.16 -4.64 7.49
C GLY A 353 -1.05 -4.12 8.91
N GLU A 354 0.05 -3.51 9.35
CA GLU A 354 0.32 -3.06 10.73
C GLU A 354 -0.92 -2.66 11.55
N TYR A 355 -1.85 -1.86 11.01
CA TYR A 355 -3.01 -1.39 11.77
C TYR A 355 -4.19 -2.36 11.90
N TRP A 356 -4.23 -3.49 11.19
CA TRP A 356 -5.43 -4.31 10.99
C TRP A 356 -6.14 -4.78 12.28
N GLN A 357 -5.45 -4.81 13.42
CA GLN A 357 -5.97 -5.23 14.72
C GLN A 357 -6.53 -4.09 15.58
N ASN A 358 -6.42 -2.85 15.11
CA ASN A 358 -6.86 -1.65 15.82
C ASN A 358 -8.27 -1.19 15.42
N ARG A 359 -8.96 -1.96 14.55
CA ARG A 359 -10.31 -1.64 14.04
C ARG A 359 -10.38 -0.23 13.44
N GLY A 360 -9.28 0.21 12.82
CA GLY A 360 -9.15 1.54 12.26
C GLY A 360 -9.72 1.66 10.83
N PRO A 361 -9.87 2.91 10.35
CA PRO A 361 -10.47 3.21 9.06
C PRO A 361 -9.53 3.32 7.85
N ALA A 362 -8.25 2.93 7.95
CA ALA A 362 -7.26 3.18 6.91
C ALA A 362 -7.40 2.23 5.70
N VAL A 363 -7.09 2.74 4.51
CA VAL A 363 -7.10 1.99 3.24
C VAL A 363 -6.20 0.75 3.30
N GLU A 364 -5.06 0.85 4.00
CA GLU A 364 -4.12 -0.27 4.18
C GLU A 364 -4.73 -1.40 5.04
N GLU A 365 -5.53 -1.04 6.06
CA GLU A 365 -6.26 -2.00 6.88
C GLU A 365 -7.29 -2.73 6.02
N LYS A 366 -8.01 -1.98 5.19
CA LYS A 366 -8.99 -2.57 4.29
C LYS A 366 -8.33 -3.61 3.38
N LEU A 367 -7.20 -3.28 2.74
CA LEU A 367 -6.47 -4.22 1.89
C LEU A 367 -5.98 -5.47 2.64
N ALA A 368 -5.53 -5.32 3.88
CA ALA A 368 -5.16 -6.46 4.72
C ALA A 368 -6.37 -7.36 5.07
N LEU A 369 -7.58 -6.78 5.15
CA LEU A 369 -8.81 -7.48 5.50
C LEU A 369 -9.53 -8.09 4.29
N THR A 370 -9.33 -7.53 3.09
CA THR A 370 -10.04 -7.93 1.87
C THR A 370 -9.24 -8.87 0.97
N THR A 371 -7.96 -9.08 1.25
CA THR A 371 -7.05 -9.94 0.47
C THR A 371 -6.44 -11.04 1.34
N VAL A 372 -5.70 -11.97 0.73
CA VAL A 372 -4.86 -12.92 1.49
C VAL A 372 -3.52 -12.32 1.96
N GLY A 373 -3.33 -11.00 1.84
CA GLY A 373 -2.06 -10.32 2.10
C GLY A 373 -1.44 -10.63 3.45
N LEU A 374 -2.26 -10.76 4.51
CA LEU A 374 -1.78 -11.17 5.84
C LEU A 374 -1.10 -12.55 5.82
N LEU A 375 -1.62 -13.51 5.05
CA LEU A 375 -1.04 -14.85 4.97
C LEU A 375 0.26 -14.88 4.16
N VAL A 376 0.40 -13.98 3.18
CA VAL A 376 1.46 -14.07 2.16
C VAL A 376 2.56 -13.01 2.32
N GLN A 377 2.33 -11.89 3.01
CA GLN A 377 3.33 -10.83 3.21
C GLN A 377 3.68 -10.55 4.68
N HIS A 378 2.96 -11.11 5.67
CA HIS A 378 3.26 -10.85 7.08
C HIS A 378 4.33 -11.82 7.61
N HIS A 379 5.42 -11.30 8.19
CA HIS A 379 6.57 -12.11 8.63
C HIS A 379 6.24 -13.17 9.70
N LEU A 380 5.27 -12.89 10.58
CA LEU A 380 4.79 -13.87 11.58
C LEU A 380 4.07 -15.10 10.99
N ILE A 381 3.65 -15.04 9.72
CA ILE A 381 2.93 -16.13 9.04
C ILE A 381 3.78 -16.70 7.88
N ASN A 382 4.40 -15.83 7.09
CA ASN A 382 5.25 -16.21 5.96
C ASN A 382 6.74 -16.03 6.29
N GLN A 383 7.45 -17.16 6.46
CA GLN A 383 8.90 -17.16 6.72
C GLN A 383 9.72 -16.64 5.54
N ASN A 384 9.21 -16.71 4.31
CA ASN A 384 9.91 -16.20 3.12
C ASN A 384 10.11 -14.67 3.19
N VAL A 385 9.35 -13.96 4.03
CA VAL A 385 9.51 -12.51 4.24
C VAL A 385 10.89 -12.15 4.77
N LEU A 386 11.50 -13.03 5.56
CA LEU A 386 12.80 -12.80 6.20
C LEU A 386 13.95 -13.52 5.51
N ASP A 387 13.67 -14.22 4.40
CA ASP A 387 14.68 -14.91 3.61
C ASP A 387 15.44 -13.90 2.73
N PRO A 388 16.75 -13.69 2.96
CA PRO A 388 17.53 -12.70 2.20
C PRO A 388 17.60 -13.00 0.70
N SER A 389 17.39 -14.25 0.28
CA SER A 389 17.37 -14.61 -1.15
C SER A 389 16.22 -13.94 -1.93
N ASN A 390 15.21 -13.44 -1.22
CA ASN A 390 14.09 -12.70 -1.79
C ASN A 390 14.36 -11.19 -1.90
N TYR A 391 15.53 -10.70 -1.47
CA TYR A 391 15.87 -9.28 -1.47
C TYR A 391 16.66 -8.90 -2.73
N HIS A 392 16.09 -8.04 -3.55
CA HIS A 392 16.66 -7.58 -4.81
C HIS A 392 16.99 -6.09 -4.73
N PHE A 393 18.28 -5.78 -4.70
CA PHE A 393 18.79 -4.40 -4.71
C PHE A 393 18.99 -3.94 -6.16
N ILE A 394 18.10 -3.08 -6.66
CA ILE A 394 18.08 -2.66 -8.08
C ILE A 394 18.59 -1.23 -8.29
#